data_AF-A0A1Y3BHM6-F1
#
_entry.id   AF-A0A1Y3BHM6-F1
#
_cell.length_a   1.000
_cell.length_b   1.000
_cell.length_c   1.000
_cell.angle_alpha   90.00
_cell.angle_beta   90.00
_cell.angle_gamma   90.00
#
_symmetry.space_group_name_H-M   'P 1'
#
loop_
_entity.id
_entity.type
_entity.pdbx_description
1 polymer ?
#
loop_
_entity_poly.entity_id
_entity_poly.type
_entity_poly.pdbx_seq_one_letter_code
_entity_poly.pdbx_strand_id
1 'polypeptide(L)'
;MADERLIKLMNKVKIIRESGYSVTKFHLLLRATSSKHPRNVLTEHFSCKLRYLTSIVQILSAETISDLPTDQKFIDLIRIAEIVTFNFIKMCKKLYSFQELSQEDQIALVKGNVMDTLIIWSMMTINLEKECWEAMDLERNFRFTLKMEMLKEANPKLYEKHRSYVMSFEPEWRYNDYLMSLLIAIALFNPKRPNICNVQKIRNERNIYCNLMKQYLDTLNDEPRQSQESYDRLMDQLRLTEKISEYHMKTYFNLNTNEATKNGYGGLIMEIDNLNNIPGVKTKRCCI
;
A
#
# COMPACT_ATOMS: atom_id res chain seq x y z
N MET A 1 -44.27 -1.06 17.63
CA MET A 1 -43.66 -0.70 16.33
C MET A 1 -42.15 -0.68 16.51
N ALA A 2 -41.51 -1.85 16.35
CA ALA A 2 -40.06 -1.88 16.21
C ALA A 2 -39.73 -1.17 14.89
N ASP A 3 -38.91 -0.14 15.02
CA ASP A 3 -38.72 0.97 14.10
C ASP A 3 -38.39 0.49 12.68
N GLU A 4 -39.18 0.91 11.69
CA GLU A 4 -38.95 0.63 10.26
C GLU A 4 -37.52 1.02 9.83
N ARG A 5 -36.92 1.98 10.54
CA ARG A 5 -35.50 2.34 10.41
C ARG A 5 -34.54 1.22 10.82
N LEU A 6 -34.85 0.45 11.86
CA LEU A 6 -34.06 -0.69 12.32
C LEU A 6 -34.09 -1.81 11.27
N ILE A 7 -35.26 -2.09 10.70
CA ILE A 7 -35.42 -3.09 9.62
C ILE A 7 -34.65 -2.65 8.37
N LYS A 8 -34.73 -1.36 8.01
CA LYS A 8 -33.99 -0.79 6.88
C LYS A 8 -32.48 -0.79 7.10
N LEU A 9 -32.04 -0.60 8.35
CA LEU A 9 -30.64 -0.69 8.75
C LEU A 9 -30.14 -2.14 8.70
N MET A 10 -30.92 -3.10 9.22
CA MET A 10 -30.59 -4.52 9.18
C MET A 10 -30.52 -5.06 7.74
N ASN A 11 -31.42 -4.61 6.86
CA ASN A 11 -31.36 -4.96 5.43
C ASN A 11 -30.13 -4.37 4.74
N LYS A 12 -29.74 -3.13 5.07
CA LYS A 12 -28.46 -2.55 4.60
C LYS A 12 -27.26 -3.32 5.13
N VAL A 13 -27.26 -3.73 6.40
CA VAL A 13 -26.20 -4.54 7.02
C VAL A 13 -26.10 -5.92 6.38
N LYS A 14 -27.24 -6.53 6.05
CA LYS A 14 -27.30 -7.81 5.34
C LYS A 14 -26.71 -7.70 3.93
N ILE A 15 -27.10 -6.66 3.18
CA ILE A 15 -26.55 -6.37 1.85
C ILE A 15 -25.04 -6.12 1.92
N ILE A 16 -24.55 -5.42 2.96
CA ILE A 16 -23.11 -5.17 3.17
C ILE A 16 -22.36 -6.45 3.55
N ARG A 17 -22.95 -7.33 4.38
CA ARG A 17 -22.35 -8.64 4.70
C ARG A 17 -22.31 -9.57 3.49
N GLU A 18 -23.34 -9.56 2.66
CA GLU A 18 -23.46 -10.40 1.47
C GLU A 18 -22.60 -9.89 0.30
N SER A 19 -22.30 -8.59 0.25
CA SER A 19 -21.41 -7.99 -0.76
C SER A 19 -19.91 -8.19 -0.49
N GLY A 20 -19.53 -8.95 0.55
CA GLY A 20 -18.13 -9.20 0.89
C GLY A 20 -17.42 -7.97 1.48
N TYR A 21 -18.15 -6.93 1.87
CA TYR A 21 -17.57 -5.85 2.66
C TYR A 21 -17.19 -6.41 4.05
N SER A 22 -15.91 -6.34 4.37
CA SER A 22 -15.40 -6.70 5.70
C SER A 22 -16.25 -6.05 6.80
N VAL A 23 -16.75 -6.87 7.73
CA VAL A 23 -17.54 -6.48 8.91
C VAL A 23 -16.83 -5.37 9.72
N THR A 24 -15.52 -5.24 9.57
CA THR A 24 -14.66 -4.24 10.19
C THR A 24 -14.85 -2.83 9.60
N LYS A 25 -15.10 -2.69 8.28
CA LYS A 25 -15.34 -1.39 7.62
C LYS A 25 -16.67 -0.77 8.10
N PHE A 26 -17.65 -1.60 8.45
CA PHE A 26 -18.92 -1.17 9.04
C PHE A 26 -18.78 -0.70 10.50
N HIS A 27 -17.94 -1.37 11.31
CA HIS A 27 -17.67 -0.93 12.68
C HIS A 27 -16.92 0.42 12.74
N LEU A 28 -16.05 0.68 11.77
CA LEU A 28 -15.38 1.99 11.63
C LEU A 28 -16.37 3.11 11.25
N LEU A 29 -17.33 2.82 10.36
CA LEU A 29 -18.41 3.75 10.01
C LEU A 29 -19.31 4.06 11.23
N LEU A 30 -19.55 3.09 12.12
CA LEU A 30 -20.32 3.29 13.35
C LEU A 30 -19.55 4.05 14.46
N ARG A 31 -18.22 3.92 14.53
CA ARG A 31 -17.40 4.73 15.45
C ARG A 31 -17.35 6.20 15.01
N ALA A 32 -17.27 6.46 13.70
CA ALA A 32 -17.23 7.82 13.15
C ALA A 32 -18.50 8.66 13.44
N THR A 33 -19.63 8.00 13.69
CA THR A 33 -20.92 8.65 14.03
C THR A 33 -21.13 8.87 15.53
N SER A 34 -20.27 8.35 16.40
CA SER A 34 -20.47 8.38 17.86
C SER A 34 -19.61 9.39 18.64
N SER A 35 -18.60 10.03 18.03
CA SER A 35 -17.78 11.04 18.73
C SER A 35 -18.49 12.40 18.80
N LYS A 36 -18.81 12.82 20.04
CA LYS A 36 -19.47 14.08 20.41
C LYS A 36 -18.47 15.09 20.97
N HIS A 37 -17.40 15.44 20.28
CA HIS A 37 -16.53 16.57 20.65
C HIS A 37 -16.20 17.43 19.42
N PRO A 38 -15.90 18.74 19.59
CA PRO A 38 -15.59 19.63 18.47
C PRO A 38 -14.29 19.14 17.82
N ARG A 39 -14.43 18.33 16.77
CA ARG A 39 -13.32 17.77 15.99
C ARG A 39 -12.40 18.91 15.57
N ASN A 40 -11.10 18.77 15.78
CA ASN A 40 -10.13 19.55 15.03
C ASN A 40 -10.43 19.33 13.54
N VAL A 41 -11.05 20.31 12.89
CA VAL A 41 -11.46 20.19 11.51
C VAL A 41 -10.22 20.42 10.66
N LEU A 42 -9.84 19.44 9.84
CA LEU A 42 -8.82 19.66 8.82
C LEU A 42 -9.20 20.87 7.99
N THR A 43 -8.23 21.73 7.68
CA THR A 43 -8.46 22.83 6.73
C THR A 43 -8.97 22.26 5.41
N GLU A 44 -9.77 23.04 4.69
CA GLU A 44 -10.32 22.60 3.41
C GLU A 44 -9.20 22.25 2.41
N HIS A 45 -8.10 23.00 2.45
CA HIS A 45 -6.90 22.72 1.66
C HIS A 45 -6.32 21.32 1.94
N PHE A 46 -6.13 20.95 3.21
CA PHE A 46 -5.59 19.63 3.58
C PHE A 46 -6.58 18.51 3.24
N SER A 47 -7.87 18.74 3.43
CA SER A 47 -8.93 17.80 3.06
C SER A 47 -8.97 17.54 1.55
N CYS A 48 -8.76 18.57 0.72
CA CYS A 48 -8.64 18.43 -0.73
C CYS A 48 -7.39 17.64 -1.12
N LYS A 49 -6.23 17.91 -0.50
CA LYS A 49 -4.99 17.17 -0.80
C LYS A 49 -5.09 15.69 -0.41
N LEU A 50 -5.73 15.36 0.71
CA LEU A 50 -6.00 13.96 1.11
C LEU A 50 -6.94 13.26 0.14
N ARG A 51 -8.04 13.90 -0.26
CA ARG A 51 -8.98 13.33 -1.24
C ARG A 51 -8.32 13.11 -2.60
N TYR A 52 -7.55 14.08 -3.07
CA TYR A 52 -6.76 13.95 -4.30
C TYR A 52 -5.79 12.77 -4.22
N LEU A 53 -4.97 12.69 -3.16
CA LEU A 53 -4.04 11.58 -2.98
C LEU A 53 -4.75 10.22 -2.96
N THR A 54 -5.85 10.13 -2.21
CA THR A 54 -6.63 8.89 -2.08
C THR A 54 -7.23 8.46 -3.41
N SER A 55 -7.79 9.39 -4.19
CA SER A 55 -8.32 9.10 -5.54
C SER A 55 -7.25 8.57 -6.50
N ILE A 56 -5.99 9.00 -6.33
CA ILE A 56 -4.88 8.49 -7.14
C ILE A 56 -4.43 7.11 -6.66
N VAL A 57 -4.32 6.92 -5.35
CA VAL A 57 -3.93 5.62 -4.76
C VAL A 57 -4.93 4.51 -5.10
N GLN A 58 -6.20 4.85 -5.30
CA GLN A 58 -7.21 3.90 -5.80
C GLN A 58 -6.81 3.23 -7.13
N ILE A 59 -5.94 3.85 -7.95
CA ILE A 59 -5.40 3.24 -9.18
C ILE A 59 -4.69 1.91 -8.88
N LEU A 60 -4.06 1.77 -7.71
CA LEU A 60 -3.45 0.49 -7.29
C LEU A 60 -4.46 -0.66 -7.24
N SER A 61 -5.73 -0.34 -6.95
CA SER A 61 -6.84 -1.29 -6.82
C SER A 61 -7.77 -1.31 -8.04
N ALA A 62 -7.61 -0.38 -8.98
CA ALA A 62 -8.58 -0.13 -10.05
C ALA A 62 -8.42 -1.01 -11.29
N GLU A 63 -7.24 -1.59 -11.51
CA GLU A 63 -7.00 -2.48 -12.66
C GLU A 63 -6.74 -3.92 -12.23
N THR A 64 -7.26 -4.30 -11.07
CA THR A 64 -6.96 -5.58 -10.45
C THR A 64 -7.76 -6.69 -11.13
N ILE A 65 -7.25 -7.10 -12.29
CA ILE A 65 -7.29 -8.46 -12.81
C ILE A 65 -8.66 -8.86 -13.38
N SER A 66 -9.05 -8.44 -14.57
CA SER A 66 -10.26 -9.04 -15.20
C SER A 66 -10.05 -10.47 -15.72
N ASP A 67 -8.79 -10.90 -15.90
CA ASP A 67 -8.48 -12.01 -16.81
C ASP A 67 -7.48 -13.06 -16.28
N LEU A 68 -7.12 -13.06 -14.98
CA LEU A 68 -6.23 -14.12 -14.46
C LEU A 68 -7.02 -15.36 -14.02
N PRO A 69 -6.85 -16.51 -14.70
CA PRO A 69 -7.20 -17.79 -14.10
C PRO A 69 -6.33 -17.96 -12.85
N THR A 70 -6.96 -18.01 -11.68
CA THR A 70 -6.25 -18.23 -10.41
C THR A 70 -6.28 -19.72 -10.12
N ASP A 71 -5.23 -20.45 -10.53
CA ASP A 71 -5.01 -21.84 -10.14
C ASP A 71 -4.60 -21.96 -8.65
N GLN A 72 -4.48 -20.82 -7.95
CA GLN A 72 -3.92 -20.68 -6.60
C GLN A 72 -2.51 -21.24 -6.51
N LYS A 73 -1.69 -20.91 -7.50
CA LYS A 73 -0.26 -21.26 -7.52
C LYS A 73 0.59 -20.02 -7.26
N PHE A 74 1.82 -20.22 -6.79
CA PHE A 74 2.77 -19.12 -6.59
C PHE A 74 2.96 -18.24 -7.84
N ILE A 75 2.84 -18.79 -9.06
CA ILE A 75 2.91 -18.01 -10.30
C ILE A 75 1.82 -16.92 -10.40
N ASP A 76 0.64 -17.17 -9.85
CA ASP A 76 -0.44 -16.19 -9.84
C ASP A 76 -0.07 -14.99 -8.96
N LEU A 77 0.61 -15.22 -7.82
CA LEU A 77 1.13 -14.14 -6.98
C LEU A 77 2.11 -13.24 -7.75
N ILE A 78 3.00 -13.81 -8.56
CA ILE A 78 3.95 -13.05 -9.39
C ILE A 78 3.19 -12.18 -10.41
N ARG A 79 2.19 -12.74 -11.08
CA ARG A 79 1.37 -12.01 -12.07
C ARG A 79 0.60 -10.86 -11.41
N ILE A 80 0.02 -11.08 -10.23
CA ILE A 80 -0.62 -10.01 -9.46
C ILE A 80 0.39 -8.92 -9.10
N ALA A 81 1.57 -9.29 -8.60
CA ALA A 81 2.60 -8.32 -8.25
C ALA A 81 3.05 -7.49 -9.47
N GLU A 82 3.13 -8.09 -10.65
CA GLU A 82 3.44 -7.39 -11.89
C GLU A 82 2.35 -6.38 -12.27
N ILE A 83 1.07 -6.76 -12.19
CA ILE A 83 -0.07 -5.85 -12.42
C ILE A 83 -0.07 -4.69 -11.42
N VAL A 84 0.11 -4.97 -10.13
CA VAL A 84 0.17 -3.92 -9.10
C VAL A 84 1.38 -3.01 -9.32
N THR A 85 2.49 -3.52 -9.82
CA THR A 85 3.66 -2.72 -10.21
C THR A 85 3.33 -1.76 -11.36
N PHE A 86 2.63 -2.21 -12.39
CA PHE A 86 2.16 -1.34 -13.47
C PHE A 86 1.20 -0.24 -12.94
N ASN A 87 0.27 -0.62 -12.07
CA ASN A 87 -0.65 0.34 -11.44
C ASN A 87 0.09 1.35 -10.57
N PHE A 88 1.13 0.92 -9.87
CA PHE A 88 1.99 1.81 -9.09
C PHE A 88 2.71 2.83 -9.97
N ILE A 89 3.24 2.41 -11.12
CA ILE A 89 3.86 3.33 -12.09
C ILE A 89 2.81 4.34 -12.62
N LYS A 90 1.61 3.86 -12.98
CA LYS A 90 0.50 4.72 -13.43
C LYS A 90 0.10 5.73 -12.35
N MET A 91 -0.04 5.27 -11.11
CA MET A 91 -0.33 6.08 -9.93
C MET A 91 0.73 7.17 -9.75
N CYS A 92 2.02 6.82 -9.76
CA CYS A 92 3.11 7.79 -9.65
C CYS A 92 3.03 8.85 -10.74
N LYS A 93 2.79 8.43 -11.99
CA LYS A 93 2.61 9.36 -13.13
C LYS A 93 1.39 10.27 -13.03
N LYS A 94 0.44 10.03 -12.12
CA LYS A 94 -0.72 10.91 -11.87
C LYS A 94 -0.49 11.89 -10.72
N LEU A 95 0.52 11.66 -9.88
CA LEU A 95 0.87 12.56 -8.79
C LEU A 95 1.61 13.78 -9.33
N TYR A 96 1.02 14.96 -9.15
CA TYR A 96 1.61 16.23 -9.61
C TYR A 96 3.04 16.44 -9.07
N SER A 97 3.26 16.21 -7.77
CA SER A 97 4.57 16.35 -7.13
C SER A 97 5.61 15.36 -7.65
N PHE A 98 5.19 14.22 -8.20
CA PHE A 98 6.09 13.25 -8.83
C PHE A 98 6.46 13.67 -10.26
N GLN A 99 5.49 14.18 -11.04
CA GLN A 99 5.72 14.69 -12.40
C GLN A 99 6.73 15.84 -12.44
N GLU A 100 6.78 16.63 -11.38
CA GLU A 100 7.69 17.75 -11.18
C GLU A 100 9.16 17.33 -10.96
N LEU A 101 9.45 16.05 -10.74
CA LEU A 101 10.81 15.55 -10.52
C LEU A 101 11.56 15.32 -11.83
N SER A 102 12.89 15.29 -11.77
CA SER A 102 13.73 14.85 -12.89
C SER A 102 13.39 13.40 -13.28
N GLN A 103 13.62 13.01 -14.53
CA GLN A 103 13.35 11.63 -14.95
C GLN A 103 14.21 10.63 -14.16
N GLU A 104 15.44 11.01 -13.83
CA GLU A 104 16.38 10.25 -13.01
C GLU A 104 15.79 10.00 -11.61
N ASP A 105 15.28 11.03 -10.94
CA ASP A 105 14.64 10.91 -9.63
C ASP A 105 13.34 10.09 -9.71
N GLN A 106 12.51 10.29 -10.73
CA GLN A 106 11.29 9.50 -10.94
C GLN A 106 11.61 8.00 -11.04
N ILE A 107 12.61 7.67 -11.86
CA ILE A 107 13.08 6.29 -12.06
C ILE A 107 13.63 5.73 -10.74
N ALA A 108 14.50 6.46 -10.04
CA ALA A 108 15.10 6.02 -8.79
C ALA A 108 14.05 5.77 -7.69
N LEU A 109 13.05 6.65 -7.57
CA LEU A 109 11.97 6.49 -6.59
C LEU A 109 11.05 5.31 -6.92
N VAL A 110 10.64 5.13 -8.18
CA VAL A 110 9.83 3.98 -8.57
C VAL A 110 10.59 2.70 -8.26
N LYS A 111 11.84 2.60 -8.71
CA LYS A 111 12.64 1.38 -8.53
C LYS A 111 12.85 1.02 -7.07
N GLY A 112 13.16 2.02 -6.25
CA GLY A 112 13.38 1.82 -4.83
C GLY A 112 12.13 1.41 -4.05
N ASN A 113 10.93 1.71 -4.55
CA ASN A 113 9.68 1.60 -3.77
C ASN A 113 8.68 0.58 -4.30
N VAL A 114 8.94 -0.15 -5.40
CA VAL A 114 7.99 -1.16 -5.90
C VAL A 114 7.65 -2.18 -4.82
N MET A 115 8.66 -2.75 -4.15
CA MET A 115 8.43 -3.77 -3.13
C MET A 115 7.69 -3.21 -1.92
N ASP A 116 8.06 -2.01 -1.44
CA ASP A 116 7.36 -1.36 -0.33
C ASP A 116 5.88 -1.11 -0.67
N THR A 117 5.61 -0.66 -1.90
CA THR A 117 4.23 -0.49 -2.37
C THR A 117 3.49 -1.83 -2.43
N LEU A 118 4.11 -2.90 -2.92
CA LEU A 118 3.49 -4.24 -2.94
C LEU A 118 3.15 -4.74 -1.53
N ILE A 119 4.02 -4.49 -0.56
CA ILE A 119 3.78 -4.85 0.84
C ILE A 119 2.65 -4.00 1.44
N ILE A 120 2.63 -2.69 1.18
CA ILE A 120 1.53 -1.84 1.66
C ILE A 120 0.21 -2.22 0.98
N TRP A 121 0.22 -2.50 -0.33
CA TRP A 121 -0.94 -3.01 -1.06
C TRP A 121 -1.43 -4.33 -0.47
N SER A 122 -0.52 -5.25 -0.13
CA SER A 122 -0.85 -6.47 0.61
C SER A 122 -1.56 -6.17 1.94
N MET A 123 -1.28 -5.06 2.62
CA MET A 123 -1.98 -4.71 3.87
C MET A 123 -3.40 -4.21 3.62
N MET A 124 -3.62 -3.58 2.46
CA MET A 124 -4.93 -3.05 2.06
C MET A 124 -5.89 -4.15 1.59
N THR A 125 -5.37 -5.25 1.03
CA THR A 125 -6.17 -6.32 0.39
C THR A 125 -6.27 -7.60 1.22
N ILE A 126 -5.65 -7.66 2.40
CA ILE A 126 -5.61 -8.89 3.19
C ILE A 126 -6.87 -9.11 4.03
N ASN A 127 -7.42 -10.31 3.91
CA ASN A 127 -8.36 -10.89 4.85
C ASN A 127 -7.61 -11.76 5.85
N LEU A 128 -7.51 -11.30 7.10
CA LEU A 128 -6.82 -12.03 8.16
C LEU A 128 -7.55 -13.28 8.64
N GLU A 129 -8.88 -13.31 8.56
CA GLU A 129 -9.66 -14.47 9.00
C GLU A 129 -9.45 -15.66 8.05
N LYS A 130 -9.38 -15.38 6.75
CA LYS A 130 -9.17 -16.38 5.69
C LYS A 130 -7.71 -16.56 5.30
N GLU A 131 -6.82 -15.74 5.86
CA GLU A 131 -5.41 -15.66 5.50
C GLU A 131 -5.16 -15.58 3.98
N CYS A 132 -5.89 -14.70 3.30
CA CYS A 132 -5.78 -14.52 1.85
C CYS A 132 -5.80 -13.04 1.47
N TRP A 133 -5.23 -12.72 0.31
CA TRP A 133 -5.51 -11.48 -0.38
C TRP A 133 -6.82 -11.61 -1.13
N GLU A 134 -7.70 -10.64 -0.97
CA GLU A 134 -8.95 -10.53 -1.70
C GLU A 134 -9.13 -9.10 -2.24
N ALA A 135 -9.58 -8.99 -3.48
CA ALA A 135 -10.15 -7.75 -3.98
C ALA A 135 -11.37 -8.07 -4.84
N MET A 136 -12.25 -7.08 -4.93
CA MET A 136 -13.48 -7.14 -5.69
C MET A 136 -13.60 -5.89 -6.55
N ASP A 137 -13.81 -6.10 -7.84
CA ASP A 137 -14.23 -5.08 -8.78
C ASP A 137 -15.72 -5.30 -9.07
N LEU A 138 -16.56 -4.43 -8.49
CA LEU A 138 -18.01 -4.50 -8.64
C LEU A 138 -18.48 -4.13 -10.05
N GLU A 139 -17.76 -3.25 -10.75
CA GLU A 139 -18.15 -2.80 -12.09
C GLU A 139 -17.94 -3.92 -13.11
N ARG A 140 -16.88 -4.70 -12.93
CA ARG A 140 -16.54 -5.85 -13.79
C ARG A 140 -17.06 -7.18 -13.25
N ASN A 141 -17.76 -7.17 -12.12
CA ASN A 141 -18.21 -8.37 -11.40
C ASN A 141 -17.08 -9.40 -11.19
N PHE A 142 -15.89 -8.90 -10.85
CA PHE A 142 -14.69 -9.72 -10.68
C PHE A 142 -14.28 -9.79 -9.21
N ARG A 143 -13.81 -10.95 -8.78
CA ARG A 143 -13.23 -11.17 -7.45
C ARG A 143 -12.01 -12.05 -7.60
N PHE A 144 -10.87 -11.63 -7.06
CA PHE A 144 -9.75 -12.56 -6.86
C PHE A 144 -9.63 -12.94 -5.39
N THR A 145 -9.13 -14.14 -5.17
CA THR A 145 -8.77 -14.62 -3.83
C THR A 145 -7.52 -15.47 -3.93
N LEU A 146 -6.48 -15.07 -3.20
CA LEU A 146 -5.15 -15.66 -3.28
C LEU A 146 -4.64 -15.95 -1.86
N LYS A 147 -4.46 -17.23 -1.49
CA LYS A 147 -4.01 -17.63 -0.15
C LYS A 147 -2.60 -17.14 0.17
N MET A 148 -2.37 -16.61 1.37
CA MET A 148 -1.00 -16.25 1.79
C MET A 148 -0.05 -17.44 1.82
N GLU A 149 -0.57 -18.65 2.03
CA GLU A 149 0.24 -19.88 2.11
C GLU A 149 1.08 -20.15 0.86
N MET A 150 0.75 -19.59 -0.31
CA MET A 150 1.61 -19.69 -1.50
C MET A 150 3.01 -19.11 -1.28
N LEU A 151 3.19 -18.20 -0.32
CA LEU A 151 4.52 -17.74 0.09
C LEU A 151 5.40 -18.87 0.63
N LYS A 152 4.80 -19.99 1.11
CA LYS A 152 5.55 -21.16 1.58
C LYS A 152 6.24 -21.90 0.42
N GLU A 153 5.67 -21.87 -0.78
CA GLU A 153 6.28 -22.43 -2.00
C GLU A 153 7.59 -21.71 -2.33
N ALA A 154 7.61 -20.39 -2.13
CA ALA A 154 8.79 -19.56 -2.25
C ALA A 154 9.81 -19.82 -1.13
N ASN A 155 9.37 -19.65 0.12
CA ASN A 155 10.19 -19.83 1.30
C ASN A 155 9.27 -19.87 2.53
N PRO A 156 9.22 -20.98 3.30
CA PRO A 156 8.37 -21.06 4.50
C PRO A 156 8.61 -19.92 5.50
N LYS A 157 9.86 -19.44 5.64
CA LYS A 157 10.18 -18.31 6.52
C LYS A 157 9.63 -16.98 6.00
N LEU A 158 9.39 -16.85 4.69
CA LEU A 158 8.76 -15.67 4.09
C LEU A 158 7.31 -15.56 4.53
N TYR A 159 6.56 -16.66 4.45
CA TYR A 159 5.19 -16.71 4.94
C TYR A 159 5.11 -16.29 6.42
N GLU A 160 5.93 -16.87 7.29
CA GLU A 160 5.90 -16.56 8.73
C GLU A 160 6.24 -15.09 9.01
N LYS A 161 7.28 -14.55 8.37
CA LYS A 161 7.66 -13.14 8.52
C LYS A 161 6.60 -12.19 8.00
N HIS A 162 6.03 -12.48 6.83
CA HIS A 162 4.96 -11.68 6.24
C HIS A 162 3.72 -11.70 7.12
N ARG A 163 3.29 -12.88 7.56
CA ARG A 163 2.16 -13.06 8.48
C ARG A 163 2.37 -12.31 9.79
N SER A 164 3.55 -12.43 10.41
CA SER A 164 3.88 -11.70 11.63
C SER A 164 3.82 -10.19 11.43
N TYR A 165 4.33 -9.69 10.31
CA TYR A 165 4.23 -8.28 9.94
C TYR A 165 2.76 -7.84 9.81
N VAL A 166 1.92 -8.59 9.08
CA VAL A 166 0.50 -8.28 8.90
C VAL A 166 -0.22 -8.21 10.25
N MET A 167 0.04 -9.19 11.13
CA MET A 167 -0.59 -9.26 12.45
C MET A 167 -0.12 -8.14 13.39
N SER A 168 1.04 -7.54 13.14
CA SER A 168 1.54 -6.41 13.92
C SER A 168 0.85 -5.07 13.59
N PHE A 169 0.14 -5.02 12.46
CA PHE A 169 -0.49 -3.81 11.95
C PHE A 169 -1.94 -3.71 12.43
N GLU A 170 -2.31 -2.57 13.01
CA GLU A 170 -3.66 -2.38 13.56
C GLU A 170 -4.74 -2.57 12.48
N PRO A 171 -5.74 -3.43 12.71
CA PRO A 171 -6.82 -3.66 11.74
C PRO A 171 -7.48 -2.37 11.27
N GLU A 172 -7.74 -1.42 12.18
CA GLU A 172 -8.41 -0.16 11.90
C GLU A 172 -7.67 0.71 10.89
N TRP A 173 -6.33 0.73 10.93
CA TRP A 173 -5.52 1.54 10.02
C TRP A 173 -5.58 1.02 8.59
N ARG A 174 -5.67 -0.31 8.39
CA ARG A 174 -5.72 -0.93 7.04
C ARG A 174 -6.97 -0.55 6.25
N TYR A 175 -8.06 -0.29 6.96
CA TYR A 175 -9.33 0.11 6.36
C TYR A 175 -9.50 1.64 6.26
N ASN A 176 -8.50 2.40 6.72
CA ASN A 176 -8.50 3.84 6.60
C ASN A 176 -7.76 4.26 5.32
N ASP A 177 -8.53 4.53 4.26
CA ASP A 177 -8.00 4.86 2.94
C ASP A 177 -7.07 6.08 2.98
N TYR A 178 -7.30 7.05 3.88
CA TYR A 178 -6.44 8.22 4.02
C TYR A 178 -5.09 7.86 4.65
N LEU A 179 -5.07 7.06 5.73
CA LEU A 179 -3.81 6.59 6.33
C LEU A 179 -3.01 5.75 5.35
N MET A 180 -3.63 4.77 4.68
CA MET A 180 -2.93 3.91 3.73
C MET A 180 -2.37 4.71 2.55
N SER A 181 -3.13 5.69 2.04
CA SER A 181 -2.66 6.58 0.99
C SER A 181 -1.48 7.45 1.42
N LEU A 182 -1.50 7.96 2.65
CA LEU A 182 -0.40 8.71 3.24
C LEU A 182 0.84 7.84 3.43
N LEU A 183 0.69 6.59 3.90
CA LEU A 183 1.80 5.65 4.04
C LEU A 183 2.48 5.38 2.69
N ILE A 184 1.70 5.16 1.63
CA ILE A 184 2.23 4.99 0.26
C ILE A 184 2.98 6.24 -0.19
N ALA A 185 2.43 7.44 0.02
CA ALA A 185 3.10 8.68 -0.37
C ALA A 185 4.41 8.90 0.42
N ILE A 186 4.40 8.69 1.75
CA ILE A 186 5.58 8.84 2.60
C ILE A 186 6.66 7.82 2.21
N ALA A 187 6.26 6.58 1.90
CA ALA A 187 7.16 5.55 1.39
C ALA A 187 7.75 5.96 0.02
N LEU A 188 6.90 6.34 -0.94
CA LEU A 188 7.30 6.74 -2.29
C LEU A 188 8.37 7.84 -2.26
N PHE A 189 8.13 8.93 -1.55
CA PHE A 189 9.06 10.06 -1.47
C PHE A 189 10.19 9.82 -0.45
N ASN A 190 10.84 8.66 -0.47
CA ASN A 190 11.97 8.37 0.42
C ASN A 190 13.29 8.98 -0.11
N PRO A 191 13.85 10.01 0.56
CA PRO A 191 15.09 10.65 0.10
C PRO A 191 16.34 9.77 0.27
N LYS A 192 16.22 8.61 0.93
CA LYS A 192 17.33 7.67 1.17
C LYS A 192 17.51 6.66 0.03
N ARG A 193 16.67 6.70 -1.01
CA ARG A 193 16.83 5.79 -2.16
C ARG A 193 18.15 6.08 -2.88
N PRO A 194 18.80 5.04 -3.45
CA PRO A 194 19.99 5.24 -4.26
C PRO A 194 19.67 6.05 -5.52
N ASN A 195 20.68 6.69 -6.10
CA ASN A 195 20.59 7.42 -7.38
C ASN A 195 19.63 8.61 -7.39
N ILE A 196 19.29 9.16 -6.22
CA ILE A 196 18.52 10.40 -6.10
C ILE A 196 19.44 11.60 -6.35
N CYS A 197 19.07 12.42 -7.32
CA CYS A 197 19.73 13.68 -7.66
C CYS A 197 19.28 14.82 -6.75
N ASN A 198 17.97 15.02 -6.58
CA ASN A 198 17.43 16.13 -5.77
C ASN A 198 16.84 15.66 -4.44
N VAL A 199 17.74 15.27 -3.52
CA VAL A 199 17.40 14.79 -2.17
C VAL A 199 16.52 15.79 -1.40
N GLN A 200 16.78 17.09 -1.54
CA GLN A 200 16.05 18.12 -0.78
C GLN A 200 14.62 18.28 -1.29
N LYS A 201 14.38 18.27 -2.60
CA LYS A 201 13.02 18.33 -3.18
C LYS A 201 12.17 17.15 -2.70
N ILE A 202 12.73 15.94 -2.71
CA ILE A 202 12.04 14.73 -2.24
C ILE A 202 11.78 14.77 -0.74
N ARG A 203 12.76 15.20 0.07
CA ARG A 203 12.58 15.38 1.51
C ARG A 203 11.47 16.37 1.83
N ASN A 204 11.44 17.50 1.12
CA ASN A 204 10.40 18.52 1.29
C ASN A 204 9.02 17.93 0.98
N GLU A 205 8.89 17.19 -0.12
CA GLU A 205 7.62 16.57 -0.50
C GLU A 205 7.18 15.51 0.52
N ARG A 206 8.09 14.64 0.99
CA ARG A 206 7.82 13.68 2.06
C ARG A 206 7.32 14.36 3.34
N ASN A 207 7.94 15.48 3.72
CA ASN A 207 7.55 16.22 4.92
C ASN A 207 6.13 16.76 4.83
N ILE A 208 5.66 17.13 3.64
CA ILE A 208 4.26 17.55 3.44
C ILE A 208 3.31 16.40 3.80
N TYR A 209 3.57 15.19 3.32
CA TYR A 209 2.74 14.02 3.65
C TYR A 209 2.86 13.59 5.12
N CYS A 210 4.05 13.67 5.72
CA CYS A 210 4.23 13.46 7.16
C CYS A 210 3.38 14.44 7.98
N ASN A 211 3.37 15.72 7.62
CA ASN A 211 2.59 16.75 8.31
C ASN A 211 1.09 16.56 8.09
N LEU A 212 0.67 16.14 6.90
CA LEU A 212 -0.72 15.77 6.63
C LEU A 212 -1.16 14.58 7.51
N MET A 213 -0.31 13.58 7.68
CA MET A 213 -0.61 12.42 8.53
C MET A 213 -0.78 12.81 10.00
N LYS A 214 0.11 13.66 10.53
CA LYS A 214 -0.02 14.18 11.90
C LYS A 214 -1.35 14.90 12.11
N GLN A 215 -1.65 15.87 11.23
CA GLN A 215 -2.89 16.63 11.32
C GLN A 215 -4.14 15.74 11.15
N TYR A 216 -4.07 14.73 10.29
CA TYR A 216 -5.18 13.79 10.14
C TYR A 216 -5.37 12.96 11.42
N LEU A 217 -4.30 12.48 12.04
CA LEU A 217 -4.37 11.76 13.31
C LEU A 217 -4.91 12.64 14.45
N ASP A 218 -4.62 13.94 14.46
CA ASP A 218 -5.20 14.92 15.40
C ASP A 218 -6.72 15.09 15.23
N THR A 219 -7.29 14.64 14.10
CA THR A 219 -8.74 14.60 13.90
C THR A 219 -9.37 13.27 14.32
N LEU A 220 -8.57 12.22 14.47
CA LEU A 220 -9.01 10.88 14.85
C LEU A 220 -8.91 10.64 16.35
N ASN A 221 -8.01 11.35 17.04
CA ASN A 221 -7.77 11.19 18.48
C ASN A 221 -8.13 12.45 19.24
N ASP A 222 -8.66 12.28 20.46
CA ASP A 222 -9.07 13.39 21.31
C ASP A 222 -7.86 14.04 22.03
N GLU A 223 -6.81 13.27 22.27
CA GLU A 223 -5.61 13.72 22.99
C GLU A 223 -4.39 13.83 22.06
N PRO A 224 -3.63 14.94 22.08
CA PRO A 224 -2.42 15.11 21.26
C PRO A 224 -1.38 14.00 21.45
N ARG A 225 -1.31 13.43 22.67
CA ARG A 225 -0.42 12.31 22.99
C ARG A 225 -0.78 11.06 22.19
N GLN A 226 -2.07 10.74 22.07
CA GLN A 226 -2.53 9.56 21.33
C GLN A 226 -2.29 9.72 19.82
N SER A 227 -2.46 10.93 19.28
CA SER A 227 -2.09 11.25 17.90
C SER A 227 -0.61 11.02 17.63
N GLN A 228 0.25 11.51 18.53
CA GLN A 228 1.69 11.37 18.41
C GLN A 228 2.13 9.90 18.52
N GLU A 229 1.58 9.14 19.48
CA GLU A 229 1.85 7.71 19.63
C GLU A 229 1.40 6.92 18.38
N SER A 230 0.24 7.24 17.81
CA SER A 230 -0.25 6.65 16.56
C SER A 230 0.66 6.98 15.38
N TYR A 231 1.13 8.23 15.27
CA TYR A 231 2.07 8.66 14.24
C TYR A 231 3.38 7.89 14.33
N ASP A 232 3.96 7.79 15.52
CA ASP A 232 5.23 7.10 15.73
C ASP A 232 5.12 5.61 15.38
N ARG A 233 4.02 4.97 15.78
CA ARG A 233 3.74 3.57 15.42
C ARG A 233 3.53 3.37 13.92
N LEU A 234 2.86 4.28 13.23
CA LEU A 234 2.73 4.23 11.76
C LEU A 234 4.10 4.42 11.06
N MET A 235 4.96 5.27 11.60
CA MET A 235 6.33 5.43 11.09
C MET A 235 7.21 4.20 11.36
N ASP A 236 7.01 3.53 12.50
CA ASP A 236 7.64 2.23 12.77
C ASP A 236 7.14 1.15 11.82
N GLN A 237 5.85 1.13 11.50
CA GLN A 237 5.30 0.23 10.49
C GLN A 237 5.95 0.45 9.13
N LEU A 238 6.19 1.70 8.69
CA LEU A 238 6.96 1.95 7.46
C LEU A 238 8.38 1.39 7.49
N ARG A 239 9.07 1.47 8.64
CA ARG A 239 10.41 0.86 8.80
C ARG A 239 10.36 -0.66 8.74
N LEU A 240 9.28 -1.26 9.27
CA LEU A 240 9.05 -2.69 9.15
C LEU A 240 8.72 -3.09 7.71
N THR A 241 7.96 -2.26 6.97
CA THR A 241 7.72 -2.39 5.53
C THR A 241 9.04 -2.50 4.77
N GLU A 242 9.96 -1.56 4.96
CA GLU A 242 11.27 -1.57 4.28
C GLU A 242 12.02 -2.89 4.54
N LYS A 243 12.03 -3.38 5.79
CA LYS A 243 12.70 -4.65 6.15
C LYS A 243 12.04 -5.88 5.53
N ILE A 244 10.71 -5.96 5.54
CA ILE A 244 10.01 -7.12 4.98
C ILE A 244 10.10 -7.10 3.45
N SER A 245 10.06 -5.92 2.82
CA SER A 245 10.30 -5.74 1.38
C SER A 245 11.66 -6.24 0.95
N GLU A 246 12.74 -5.88 1.66
CA GLU A 246 14.08 -6.40 1.37
C GLU A 246 14.12 -7.93 1.43
N TYR A 247 13.39 -8.52 2.37
CA TYR A 247 13.33 -9.98 2.54
C TYR A 247 12.52 -10.66 1.43
N HIS A 248 11.39 -10.08 1.01
CA HIS A 248 10.63 -10.50 -0.17
C HIS A 248 11.47 -10.41 -1.43
N MET A 249 12.14 -9.28 -1.63
CA MET A 249 12.98 -9.01 -2.80
C MET A 249 14.10 -10.05 -2.93
N LYS A 250 14.85 -10.31 -1.84
CA LYS A 250 15.88 -11.36 -1.80
C LYS A 250 15.31 -12.75 -2.11
N THR A 251 14.14 -13.08 -1.56
CA THR A 251 13.51 -14.39 -1.82
C THR A 251 13.08 -14.52 -3.28
N TYR A 252 12.50 -13.46 -3.85
CA TYR A 252 12.09 -13.41 -5.25
C TYR A 252 13.26 -13.65 -6.20
N PHE A 253 14.42 -12.99 -5.96
CA PHE A 253 15.63 -13.23 -6.75
C PHE A 253 16.14 -14.67 -6.68
N ASN A 254 16.13 -15.28 -5.49
CA ASN A 254 16.60 -16.65 -5.30
C ASN A 254 15.72 -17.71 -5.98
N LEU A 255 14.43 -17.44 -6.18
CA LEU A 255 13.53 -18.36 -6.88
C LEU A 255 13.71 -18.29 -8.40
N ASN A 256 14.07 -17.10 -8.88
CA ASN A 256 14.17 -16.84 -10.30
C ASN A 256 15.45 -17.39 -10.94
N THR A 257 16.47 -17.74 -10.13
CA THR A 257 17.60 -18.53 -10.64
C THR A 257 17.19 -19.94 -11.09
N ASN A 258 15.96 -20.39 -10.76
CA ASN A 258 15.59 -21.80 -10.89
C ASN A 258 14.43 -22.07 -11.89
N GLU A 259 13.34 -21.28 -11.93
CA GLU A 259 12.18 -21.61 -12.82
C GLU A 259 11.34 -20.44 -13.41
N ALA A 260 11.20 -19.28 -12.74
CA ALA A 260 10.22 -18.25 -13.13
C ALA A 260 10.52 -17.56 -14.49
N THR A 261 11.79 -17.41 -14.85
CA THR A 261 12.26 -16.82 -16.12
C THR A 261 11.94 -17.66 -17.35
N LYS A 262 11.73 -18.98 -17.22
CA LYS A 262 11.42 -19.85 -18.37
C LYS A 262 10.08 -19.53 -19.04
N ASN A 263 9.15 -18.90 -18.33
CA ASN A 263 7.81 -18.57 -18.82
C ASN A 263 7.58 -17.05 -19.03
N GLY A 264 8.61 -16.21 -18.91
CA GLY A 264 8.52 -14.77 -19.19
C GLY A 264 7.79 -13.90 -18.14
N TYR A 265 7.42 -14.45 -16.98
CA TYR A 265 6.75 -13.70 -15.91
C TYR A 265 7.73 -12.98 -14.99
N GLY A 266 7.36 -11.81 -14.47
CA GLY A 266 8.20 -11.09 -13.52
C GLY A 266 9.31 -10.24 -14.14
N GLY A 267 9.31 -10.10 -15.47
CA GLY A 267 10.30 -9.31 -16.22
C GLY A 267 10.36 -7.86 -15.75
N LEU A 268 9.22 -7.24 -15.47
CA LEU A 268 9.16 -5.85 -14.99
C LEU A 268 9.79 -5.68 -13.60
N ILE A 269 9.46 -6.57 -12.66
CA ILE A 269 10.00 -6.53 -11.29
C ILE A 269 11.54 -6.73 -11.34
N MET A 270 12.01 -7.58 -12.24
CA MET A 270 13.43 -7.76 -12.50
C MET A 270 14.10 -6.55 -13.15
N GLU A 271 13.51 -5.96 -14.19
CA GLU A 271 14.08 -4.79 -14.88
C GLU A 271 14.22 -3.60 -13.92
N ILE A 272 13.24 -3.46 -13.03
CA ILE A 272 13.24 -2.47 -11.97
C ILE A 272 14.44 -2.62 -11.02
N ASP A 273 14.88 -3.84 -10.72
CA ASP A 273 16.04 -4.07 -9.87
C ASP A 273 17.38 -4.21 -10.60
N ASN A 274 17.41 -4.81 -11.79
CA ASN A 274 18.63 -4.99 -12.59
C ASN A 274 19.29 -3.65 -12.95
N LEU A 275 18.50 -2.57 -13.01
CA LEU A 275 19.02 -1.22 -13.21
C LEU A 275 19.70 -0.61 -11.97
N ASN A 276 19.61 -1.25 -10.79
CA ASN A 276 20.42 -0.92 -9.60
C ASN A 276 21.79 -1.63 -9.60
N ASN A 277 21.94 -2.68 -10.42
CA ASN A 277 23.10 -3.58 -10.43
C ASN A 277 24.00 -3.46 -11.67
N ILE A 278 23.92 -2.38 -12.46
CA ILE A 278 24.91 -2.13 -13.53
C ILE A 278 26.25 -1.79 -12.87
N PRO A 279 27.27 -2.67 -12.89
CA PRO A 279 28.61 -2.35 -12.41
C PRO A 279 29.27 -1.55 -13.53
N GLY A 280 29.18 -0.22 -13.48
CA GLY A 280 29.74 0.59 -14.55
C GLY A 280 29.52 2.09 -14.47
N VAL A 281 28.54 2.58 -13.72
CA VAL A 281 28.42 4.02 -13.46
C VAL A 281 29.36 4.37 -12.31
N LYS A 282 30.61 4.68 -12.66
CA LYS A 282 31.53 5.39 -11.76
C LYS A 282 30.79 6.59 -11.21
N THR A 283 30.44 6.54 -9.93
CA THR A 283 30.16 7.71 -9.13
C THR A 283 31.36 8.62 -9.26
N LYS A 284 31.28 9.62 -10.15
CA LYS A 284 32.12 10.80 -10.02
C LYS A 284 31.76 11.38 -8.66
N ARG A 285 32.63 11.15 -7.69
CA ARG A 285 32.73 12.01 -6.51
C ARG A 285 32.84 13.42 -7.07
N CYS A 286 31.78 14.21 -6.97
CA CYS A 286 31.95 15.65 -6.96
C CYS A 286 32.67 15.96 -5.65
N CYS A 287 34.01 15.99 -5.73
CA CYS A 287 34.77 16.91 -4.91
C CYS A 287 34.39 18.31 -5.39
N ILE A 288 33.77 19.09 -4.50
CA ILE A 288 34.13 20.45 -4.05
C ILE A 288 33.13 20.78 -2.93
#